data_AF-A0A1Y4UHS2-F1
#
_entry.id   AF-A0A1Y4UHS2-F1
#
_cell.length_a   1.000
_cell.length_b   1.000
_cell.length_c   1.000
_cell.angle_alpha   90.00
_cell.angle_beta   90.00
_cell.angle_gamma   90.00
#
_symmetry.space_group_name_H-M   'P 1'
#
loop_
_entity.id
_entity.type
_entity.pdbx_description
1 polymer ?
#
loop_
_entity_poly.entity_id
_entity_poly.type
_entity_poly.pdbx_seq_one_letter_code
_entity_poly.pdbx_strand_id
1 'polypeptide(L)'
;MDIIGEKSDMKILNKSLWYIIISIIILFLLMGCSSTSNDISSSPTQNSEIFVEDISLRDYLDKEVYQRMISEPLGADPPKIPFFNEEVVCILNYNGLAIFDIQTGQLQNCIDIQKMGFGDTQGSNAMLVRGNDEFITITTMNDTDTEGYIYSIKSDELGRLKNKDDMVYTELKHLDQVPSDVLDLSKFDNPAETVALESKDGILIYYIPTNDLAHIQFQIYEP
;
A
#
# COMPACT_ATOMS: atom_id res chain seq x y z
N MET A 1 -4.16 33.18 59.48
CA MET A 1 -3.75 32.99 58.09
C MET A 1 -4.79 32.10 57.46
N ASP A 2 -5.59 32.70 56.60
CA ASP A 2 -6.76 32.13 55.94
C ASP A 2 -6.44 30.86 55.16
N ILE A 3 -7.36 29.89 55.14
CA ILE A 3 -8.00 29.40 53.90
C ILE A 3 -9.47 29.07 54.20
N ILE A 4 -10.35 29.73 53.46
CA ILE A 4 -11.80 29.54 53.36
C ILE A 4 -12.08 28.71 52.09
N GLY A 5 -13.13 27.89 52.11
CA GLY A 5 -13.75 27.27 50.91
C GLY A 5 -13.35 25.81 50.77
N GLU A 6 -14.27 24.86 50.64
CA GLU A 6 -15.29 24.83 49.59
C GLU A 6 -16.53 24.04 50.07
N LYS A 7 -17.71 24.67 49.93
CA LYS A 7 -19.01 24.06 50.18
C LYS A 7 -19.33 23.08 49.05
N SER A 8 -19.63 21.84 49.43
CA SER A 8 -20.34 20.89 48.57
C SER A 8 -21.78 21.35 48.37
N ASP A 9 -22.15 21.80 47.17
CA ASP A 9 -23.55 21.98 46.76
C ASP A 9 -23.72 21.51 45.30
N MET A 10 -23.42 20.24 45.04
CA MET A 10 -23.81 19.56 43.81
C MET A 10 -25.13 18.82 44.01
N LYS A 11 -26.24 19.56 44.16
CA LYS A 11 -27.58 19.03 43.93
C LYS A 11 -28.46 20.09 43.30
N ILE A 12 -29.20 19.64 42.28
CA ILE A 12 -30.20 20.36 41.46
C ILE A 12 -29.60 20.95 40.16
N LEU A 13 -28.98 20.07 39.36
CA LEU A 13 -28.99 20.25 37.91
C LEU A 13 -30.42 19.95 37.43
N ASN A 14 -31.14 21.03 37.14
CA ASN A 14 -32.57 21.09 36.90
C ASN A 14 -32.98 20.22 35.68
N LYS A 15 -33.97 19.32 35.83
CA LYS A 15 -34.53 18.49 34.73
C LYS A 15 -34.92 19.34 33.51
N SER A 16 -35.25 20.61 33.73
CA SER A 16 -35.54 21.59 32.68
C SER A 16 -34.35 21.86 31.73
N LEU A 17 -33.10 21.77 32.19
CA LEU A 17 -31.91 22.01 31.37
C LEU A 17 -31.67 20.87 30.37
N TRP A 18 -32.01 19.64 30.74
CA TRP A 18 -31.90 18.47 29.87
C TRP A 18 -32.88 18.52 28.69
N TYR A 19 -34.10 19.02 28.91
CA TYR A 19 -35.07 19.19 27.82
C TYR A 19 -34.63 20.27 26.82
N ILE A 20 -33.94 21.32 27.27
CA ILE A 20 -33.39 22.36 26.39
C ILE A 20 -32.27 21.80 25.51
N ILE A 21 -31.36 20.99 26.07
CA ILE A 21 -30.27 20.37 25.31
C ILE A 21 -30.81 19.39 24.26
N ILE A 22 -31.80 18.56 24.62
CA ILE A 22 -32.42 17.61 23.68
C ILE A 22 -33.19 18.36 22.57
N SER A 23 -33.87 19.46 22.88
CA SER A 23 -34.58 20.26 21.89
C SER A 23 -33.66 20.92 20.86
N ILE A 24 -32.44 21.31 21.25
CA ILE A 24 -31.46 21.92 20.34
C ILE A 24 -30.91 20.87 19.35
N ILE A 25 -30.67 19.64 19.81
CA ILE A 25 -30.18 18.53 18.95
C ILE A 25 -31.22 18.14 17.90
N ILE A 26 -32.51 18.12 18.26
CA ILE A 26 -33.60 17.81 17.31
C ILE A 26 -33.78 18.93 16.27
N LEU A 27 -33.54 20.19 16.65
CA LEU A 27 -33.66 21.33 15.73
C LEU A 27 -32.56 21.33 14.64
N PHE A 28 -31.36 20.81 14.95
CA PHE A 28 -30.28 20.64 13.97
C PHE A 28 -30.50 19.47 12.99
N LEU A 29 -31.37 18.51 13.30
CA LEU A 29 -31.70 17.40 12.39
C LEU A 29 -32.81 17.75 11.38
N LEU A 30 -33.47 18.90 11.53
CA LEU A 30 -34.60 19.32 10.67
C LEU A 30 -34.25 20.48 9.72
N MET A 31 -33.04 21.05 9.80
CA MET A 31 -32.51 22.00 8.81
C MET A 31 -31.55 21.29 7.85
N GLY A 32 -32.11 20.49 6.94
CA GLY A 32 -31.35 19.77 5.94
C GLY A 32 -32.20 19.21 4.81
N CYS A 33 -33.20 19.96 4.35
CA CYS A 33 -34.00 19.61 3.17
C CYS A 33 -34.58 20.87 2.51
N SER A 34 -33.94 21.32 1.42
CA SER A 34 -34.50 22.01 0.23
C SER A 34 -33.33 22.73 -0.47
N SER A 35 -33.08 22.68 -1.78
CA SER A 35 -33.91 22.29 -2.92
C SER A 35 -33.02 21.98 -4.12
N THR A 36 -33.56 21.18 -5.01
CA THR A 36 -33.16 20.90 -6.40
C THR A 36 -32.79 22.16 -7.19
N SER A 37 -31.61 22.13 -7.84
CA SER A 37 -31.37 22.81 -9.12
C SER A 37 -30.78 21.78 -10.07
N ASN A 38 -31.49 21.57 -11.18
CA ASN A 38 -31.01 20.83 -12.34
C ASN A 38 -29.81 21.55 -12.93
N ASP A 39 -28.66 20.89 -12.99
CA ASP A 39 -27.76 21.01 -14.13
C ASP A 39 -27.35 19.59 -14.56
N ILE A 40 -27.75 19.27 -15.78
CA ILE A 40 -27.39 18.05 -16.48
C ILE A 40 -25.93 18.21 -16.90
N SER A 41 -25.04 17.69 -16.07
CA SER A 41 -23.77 17.11 -16.51
C SER A 41 -23.61 15.80 -15.77
N SER A 42 -24.41 14.82 -16.18
CA SER A 42 -24.11 13.41 -15.92
C SER A 42 -22.85 13.04 -16.70
N SER A 43 -21.69 13.50 -16.23
CA SER A 43 -20.50 12.69 -16.32
C SER A 43 -20.83 11.43 -15.53
N PRO A 44 -20.75 10.23 -16.12
CA PRO A 44 -21.02 9.03 -15.36
C PRO A 44 -19.95 8.95 -14.28
N THR A 45 -20.34 9.15 -13.03
CA THR A 45 -19.59 8.64 -11.88
C THR A 45 -19.72 7.12 -11.93
N GLN A 46 -19.04 6.50 -12.90
CA GLN A 46 -18.63 5.12 -12.76
C GLN A 46 -17.52 5.14 -11.71
N ASN A 47 -17.91 5.07 -10.44
CA ASN A 47 -17.06 4.34 -9.50
C ASN A 47 -17.11 2.89 -9.99
N SER A 48 -16.28 2.55 -10.97
CA SER A 48 -15.85 1.18 -11.11
C SER A 48 -15.13 0.88 -9.79
N GLU A 49 -15.66 -0.07 -9.04
CA GLU A 49 -14.93 -0.66 -7.92
C GLU A 49 -13.70 -1.32 -8.57
N ILE A 50 -12.58 -0.57 -8.65
CA ILE A 50 -11.34 -1.03 -9.29
C ILE A 50 -10.89 -2.36 -8.68
N PHE A 51 -11.17 -2.52 -7.39
CA PHE A 51 -10.93 -3.73 -6.63
C PHE A 51 -12.24 -4.39 -6.18
N VAL A 52 -12.32 -5.71 -6.37
CA VAL A 52 -13.33 -6.58 -5.76
C VAL A 52 -12.59 -7.82 -5.28
N GLU A 53 -12.69 -8.12 -3.98
CA GLU A 53 -12.12 -9.33 -3.40
C GLU A 53 -12.64 -10.58 -4.14
N ASP A 54 -11.72 -11.50 -4.44
CA ASP A 54 -12.05 -12.85 -4.86
C ASP A 54 -11.51 -13.83 -3.81
N ILE A 55 -12.40 -14.26 -2.91
CA ILE A 55 -12.10 -15.17 -1.80
C ILE A 55 -11.41 -16.46 -2.27
N SER A 56 -11.64 -16.89 -3.52
CA SER A 56 -10.99 -18.07 -4.09
C SER A 56 -9.48 -17.92 -4.28
N LEU A 57 -8.97 -16.69 -4.25
CA LEU A 57 -7.56 -16.36 -4.40
C LEU A 57 -6.80 -16.27 -3.08
N ARG A 58 -7.50 -16.41 -1.94
CA ARG A 58 -6.90 -16.24 -0.61
C ARG A 58 -5.72 -17.18 -0.37
N ASP A 59 -5.76 -18.39 -0.93
CA ASP A 59 -4.69 -19.39 -0.79
C ASP A 59 -3.39 -19.00 -1.55
N TYR A 60 -3.43 -17.93 -2.34
CA TYR A 60 -2.24 -17.34 -2.96
C TYR A 60 -1.57 -16.28 -2.07
N LEU A 61 -2.24 -15.83 -0.99
CA LEU A 61 -1.62 -15.03 0.07
C LEU A 61 -0.99 -15.96 1.09
N ASP A 62 0.32 -16.14 0.99
CA ASP A 62 1.05 -17.18 1.73
C ASP A 62 2.40 -16.64 2.22
N LYS A 63 2.49 -16.34 3.52
CA LYS A 63 3.73 -15.84 4.13
C LYS A 63 4.88 -16.84 4.10
N GLU A 64 4.63 -18.14 3.88
CA GLU A 64 5.70 -19.13 3.71
C GLU A 64 6.49 -18.90 2.41
N VAL A 65 5.91 -18.20 1.44
CA VAL A 65 6.62 -17.72 0.23
C VAL A 65 7.88 -16.96 0.62
N TYR A 66 7.85 -16.12 1.66
CA TYR A 66 9.03 -15.38 2.08
C TYR A 66 10.19 -16.29 2.49
N GLN A 67 9.90 -17.40 3.17
CA GLN A 67 10.94 -18.37 3.54
C GLN A 67 11.56 -18.99 2.30
N ARG A 68 10.77 -19.32 1.28
CA ARG A 68 11.30 -19.78 -0.02
C ARG A 68 12.12 -18.69 -0.70
N MET A 69 11.66 -17.44 -0.66
CA MET A 69 12.38 -16.31 -1.25
C MET A 69 13.79 -16.15 -0.68
N ILE A 70 13.99 -16.35 0.64
CA ILE A 70 15.29 -16.11 1.29
C ILE A 70 16.18 -17.34 1.44
N SER A 71 15.61 -18.55 1.35
CA SER A 71 16.36 -19.80 1.58
C SER A 71 16.70 -20.57 0.30
N GLU A 72 15.97 -20.36 -0.78
CA GLU A 72 16.20 -21.05 -2.04
C GLU A 72 17.20 -20.28 -2.92
N PRO A 73 17.91 -20.98 -3.83
CA PRO A 73 18.82 -20.33 -4.76
C PRO A 73 18.11 -19.26 -5.60
N LEU A 74 18.82 -18.17 -5.86
CA LEU A 74 18.35 -17.18 -6.82
C LEU A 74 18.11 -17.86 -8.19
N GLY A 75 17.00 -17.50 -8.82
CA GLY A 75 16.74 -17.83 -10.22
C GLY A 75 17.69 -17.10 -11.16
N ALA A 76 17.36 -17.08 -12.46
CA ALA A 76 18.16 -16.37 -13.45
C ALA A 76 18.22 -14.84 -13.22
N ASP A 77 17.15 -14.29 -12.64
CA ASP A 77 17.05 -12.87 -12.30
C ASP A 77 17.33 -12.61 -10.82
N PRO A 78 18.09 -11.55 -10.49
CA PRO A 78 18.17 -11.08 -9.12
C PRO A 78 16.82 -10.51 -8.65
N PRO A 79 16.57 -10.49 -7.33
CA PRO A 79 15.38 -9.83 -6.81
C PRO A 79 15.37 -8.34 -7.13
N LYS A 80 14.17 -7.79 -7.28
CA LYS A 80 13.94 -6.41 -7.73
C LYS A 80 12.79 -5.78 -6.96
N ILE A 81 12.76 -4.44 -6.91
CA ILE A 81 11.68 -3.68 -6.30
C ILE A 81 10.77 -3.15 -7.41
N PRO A 82 9.63 -3.79 -7.68
CA PRO A 82 8.72 -3.34 -8.73
C PRO A 82 7.84 -2.15 -8.33
N PHE A 83 7.66 -1.92 -7.02
CA PHE A 83 6.78 -0.88 -6.50
C PHE A 83 7.16 -0.50 -5.06
N PHE A 84 7.04 0.78 -4.74
CA PHE A 84 7.02 1.30 -3.37
C PHE A 84 6.16 2.57 -3.31
N ASN A 85 5.65 2.87 -2.11
CA ASN A 85 5.04 4.15 -1.74
C ASN A 85 5.31 4.44 -0.25
N GLU A 86 4.54 5.36 0.35
CA GLU A 86 4.67 5.74 1.77
C GLU A 86 4.25 4.63 2.77
N GLU A 87 3.55 3.59 2.31
CA GLU A 87 3.04 2.51 3.16
C GLU A 87 3.85 1.22 3.00
N VAL A 88 4.16 0.85 1.75
CA VAL A 88 4.73 -0.46 1.42
C VAL A 88 5.91 -0.38 0.46
N VAL A 89 6.80 -1.37 0.59
CA VAL A 89 7.78 -1.72 -0.45
C VAL A 89 7.58 -3.16 -0.86
N CYS A 90 7.61 -3.40 -2.17
CA CYS A 90 7.46 -4.73 -2.74
C CYS A 90 8.82 -5.27 -3.17
N ILE A 91 9.08 -6.55 -2.91
CA ILE A 91 10.28 -7.25 -3.38
C ILE A 91 9.84 -8.46 -4.16
N LEU A 92 10.31 -8.54 -5.40
CA LEU A 92 9.96 -9.57 -6.35
C LEU A 92 11.17 -10.44 -6.67
N ASN A 93 11.00 -11.76 -6.60
CA ASN A 93 11.89 -12.73 -7.22
C ASN A 93 11.09 -13.89 -7.85
N TYR A 94 11.79 -14.92 -8.31
CA TYR A 94 11.16 -16.11 -8.93
C TYR A 94 10.16 -16.85 -8.02
N ASN A 95 10.31 -16.77 -6.70
CA ASN A 95 9.49 -17.50 -5.74
C ASN A 95 8.22 -16.75 -5.34
N GLY A 96 8.19 -15.42 -5.48
CA GLY A 96 7.04 -14.63 -5.06
C GLY A 96 7.26 -13.14 -5.02
N LEU A 97 6.19 -12.45 -4.59
CA LEU A 97 6.18 -11.03 -4.29
C LEU A 97 5.99 -10.85 -2.78
N ALA A 98 7.02 -10.39 -2.08
CA ALA A 98 6.93 -10.02 -0.67
C ALA A 98 6.55 -8.54 -0.54
N ILE A 99 5.64 -8.24 0.39
CA ILE A 99 5.13 -6.89 0.65
C ILE A 99 5.53 -6.56 2.09
N PHE A 100 6.32 -5.52 2.26
CA PHE A 100 6.78 -5.05 3.57
C PHE A 100 6.15 -3.71 3.90
N ASP A 101 5.79 -3.55 5.16
CA ASP A 101 5.46 -2.24 5.72
C ASP A 101 6.74 -1.41 5.78
N ILE A 102 6.73 -0.21 5.18
CA ILE A 102 7.94 0.58 4.99
C ILE A 102 8.42 1.22 6.30
N GLN A 103 7.51 1.48 7.24
CA GLN A 103 7.80 2.17 8.49
C GLN A 103 8.45 1.22 9.51
N THR A 104 7.99 -0.02 9.55
CA THR A 104 8.42 -1.04 10.51
C THR A 104 9.44 -2.02 9.93
N GLY A 105 9.53 -2.11 8.59
CA GLY A 105 10.31 -3.12 7.88
C GLY A 105 9.75 -4.54 8.02
N GLN A 106 8.56 -4.71 8.60
CA GLN A 106 7.98 -6.03 8.84
C GLN A 106 7.27 -6.56 7.59
N LEU A 107 7.32 -7.88 7.41
CA LEU A 107 6.60 -8.56 6.33
C LEU A 107 5.08 -8.47 6.55
N GLN A 108 4.41 -7.67 5.73
CA GLN A 108 2.95 -7.52 5.73
C GLN A 108 2.30 -8.77 5.14
N ASN A 109 2.63 -9.12 3.89
CA ASN A 109 2.11 -10.32 3.23
C ASN A 109 3.04 -10.81 2.11
N CYS A 110 2.70 -11.93 1.48
CA CYS A 110 3.36 -12.45 0.30
C CYS A 110 2.35 -13.01 -0.68
N ILE A 111 2.63 -12.84 -1.98
CA ILE A 111 1.84 -13.41 -3.07
C ILE A 111 2.63 -14.54 -3.73
N ASP A 112 2.03 -15.73 -3.77
CA ASP A 112 2.55 -16.93 -4.41
C ASP A 112 2.30 -16.88 -5.93
N ILE A 113 3.17 -16.16 -6.63
CA ILE A 113 3.08 -15.93 -8.07
C ILE A 113 3.18 -17.25 -8.87
N GLN A 114 3.87 -18.26 -8.33
CA GLN A 114 4.02 -19.56 -8.97
C GLN A 114 2.71 -20.34 -8.95
N LYS A 115 2.01 -20.36 -7.80
CA LYS A 115 0.66 -20.94 -7.72
C LYS A 115 -0.34 -20.22 -8.62
N MET A 116 -0.15 -18.92 -8.86
CA MET A 116 -0.95 -18.13 -9.80
C MET A 116 -0.67 -18.44 -11.29
N GLY A 117 0.39 -19.20 -11.59
CA GLY A 117 0.79 -19.55 -12.95
C GLY A 117 1.79 -18.60 -13.60
N PHE A 118 2.35 -17.63 -12.87
CA PHE A 118 3.46 -16.82 -13.36
C PHE A 118 4.77 -17.59 -13.16
N GLY A 119 5.41 -17.98 -14.26
CA GLY A 119 6.67 -18.74 -14.23
C GLY A 119 7.90 -17.95 -14.67
N ASP A 120 7.71 -16.90 -15.47
CA ASP A 120 8.81 -16.20 -16.14
C ASP A 120 8.93 -14.76 -15.65
N THR A 121 10.12 -14.38 -15.20
CA THR A 121 10.48 -13.00 -14.85
C THR A 121 11.10 -12.22 -16.03
N GLN A 122 11.28 -12.89 -17.17
CA GLN A 122 11.93 -12.42 -18.39
C GLN A 122 11.22 -12.90 -19.67
N GLY A 123 11.45 -12.19 -20.78
CA GLY A 123 10.92 -12.54 -22.10
C GLY A 123 9.52 -11.98 -22.38
N SER A 124 8.92 -12.44 -23.48
CA SER A 124 7.62 -11.93 -23.97
C SER A 124 6.45 -12.21 -23.01
N ASN A 125 6.57 -13.22 -22.14
CA ASN A 125 5.55 -13.54 -21.14
C ASN A 125 6.01 -13.18 -19.73
N ALA A 126 7.02 -12.30 -19.61
CA ALA A 126 7.51 -11.85 -18.32
C ALA A 126 6.38 -11.27 -17.49
N MET A 127 6.38 -11.60 -16.20
CA MET A 127 5.49 -10.96 -15.25
C MET A 127 5.81 -9.46 -15.13
N LEU A 128 4.75 -8.67 -15.06
CA LEU A 128 4.78 -7.23 -14.87
C LEU A 128 4.03 -6.92 -13.57
N VAL A 129 4.75 -6.36 -12.61
CA VAL A 129 4.19 -5.88 -11.34
C VAL A 129 4.24 -4.36 -11.36
N ARG A 130 3.09 -3.73 -11.10
CA ARG A 130 2.94 -2.27 -11.01
C ARG A 130 2.03 -1.94 -9.83
N GLY A 131 2.10 -0.73 -9.30
CA GLY A 131 1.25 -0.34 -8.18
C GLY A 131 1.00 1.15 -8.12
N ASN A 132 0.10 1.55 -7.23
CA ASN A 132 -0.14 2.91 -6.78
C ASN A 132 -0.54 2.88 -5.30
N ASP A 133 -1.07 3.99 -4.79
CA ASP A 133 -1.40 4.12 -3.36
C ASP A 133 -2.52 3.19 -2.88
N GLU A 134 -3.31 2.62 -3.79
CA GLU A 134 -4.46 1.78 -3.45
C GLU A 134 -4.21 0.29 -3.69
N PHE A 135 -3.47 -0.03 -4.76
CA PHE A 135 -3.35 -1.40 -5.23
C PHE A 135 -2.01 -1.74 -5.89
N ILE A 136 -1.74 -3.03 -5.96
CA ILE A 136 -0.66 -3.64 -6.73
C ILE A 136 -1.29 -4.57 -7.77
N THR A 137 -0.90 -4.46 -9.04
CA THR A 137 -1.32 -5.37 -10.11
C THR A 137 -0.20 -6.31 -10.52
N ILE A 138 -0.59 -7.53 -10.88
CA ILE A 138 0.29 -8.58 -11.39
C ILE A 138 -0.30 -9.09 -12.69
N THR A 139 0.39 -8.83 -13.80
CA THR A 139 -0.02 -9.23 -15.16
C THR A 139 1.16 -9.84 -15.93
N THR A 140 0.95 -10.28 -17.16
CA THR A 140 2.06 -10.54 -18.10
C THR A 140 2.35 -9.28 -18.93
N MET A 141 3.58 -9.12 -19.44
CA MET A 141 4.01 -7.94 -20.23
C MET A 141 3.26 -7.80 -21.56
N ASN A 142 2.88 -8.92 -22.18
CA ASN A 142 2.23 -8.94 -23.49
C ASN A 142 0.73 -9.23 -23.41
N ASP A 143 0.13 -9.22 -22.22
CA ASP A 143 -1.30 -9.49 -22.10
C ASP A 143 -2.12 -8.39 -22.76
N THR A 144 -2.66 -8.72 -23.93
CA THR A 144 -3.69 -7.92 -24.60
C THR A 144 -5.07 -8.21 -24.02
N ASP A 145 -5.23 -9.40 -23.42
CA ASP A 145 -6.43 -9.81 -22.71
C ASP A 145 -6.23 -9.55 -21.20
N THR A 146 -7.30 -9.25 -20.49
CA THR A 146 -7.29 -8.67 -19.13
C THR A 146 -6.91 -9.66 -18.02
N GLU A 147 -6.14 -10.71 -18.32
CA GLU A 147 -5.79 -11.73 -17.34
C GLU A 147 -4.71 -11.21 -16.38
N GLY A 148 -5.08 -11.10 -15.11
CA GLY A 148 -4.18 -10.63 -14.07
C GLY A 148 -4.86 -10.59 -12.72
N TYR A 149 -4.07 -10.17 -11.74
CA TYR A 149 -4.49 -10.08 -10.35
C TYR A 149 -4.29 -8.66 -9.85
N ILE A 150 -5.14 -8.28 -8.90
CA ILE A 150 -5.06 -7.01 -8.19
C ILE A 150 -5.04 -7.32 -6.70
N TYR A 151 -4.12 -6.70 -5.98
CA TYR A 151 -4.00 -6.78 -4.53
C TYR A 151 -4.32 -5.41 -3.94
N SER A 152 -5.23 -5.36 -2.96
CA SER A 152 -5.51 -4.13 -2.22
C SER A 152 -4.51 -3.96 -1.09
N ILE A 153 -3.78 -2.83 -1.09
CA ILE A 153 -2.83 -2.50 -0.03
C ILE A 153 -3.59 -2.32 1.31
N LYS A 154 -4.75 -1.67 1.25
CA LYS A 154 -5.56 -1.31 2.41
C LYS A 154 -6.25 -2.52 3.06
N SER A 155 -6.86 -3.41 2.26
CA SER A 155 -7.59 -4.56 2.81
C SER A 155 -6.76 -5.84 2.91
N ASP A 156 -5.55 -5.88 2.35
CA ASP A 156 -4.67 -7.06 2.34
C ASP A 156 -5.35 -8.28 1.67
N GLU A 157 -6.01 -8.03 0.55
CA GLU A 157 -6.84 -9.00 -0.17
C GLU A 157 -6.51 -9.05 -1.66
N LEU A 158 -6.75 -10.21 -2.28
CA LEU A 158 -6.60 -10.42 -3.71
C LEU A 158 -7.94 -10.41 -4.44
N GLY A 159 -7.89 -9.92 -5.68
CA GLY A 159 -8.99 -9.95 -6.63
C GLY A 159 -8.47 -10.25 -8.04
N ARG A 160 -9.41 -10.49 -8.95
CA ARG A 160 -9.10 -10.59 -10.38
C ARG A 160 -9.10 -9.21 -11.01
N LEU A 161 -8.08 -8.93 -11.81
CA LEU A 161 -8.03 -7.71 -12.60
C LEU A 161 -9.09 -7.79 -13.71
N LYS A 162 -9.97 -6.78 -13.80
CA LYS A 162 -11.07 -6.77 -14.80
C LYS A 162 -10.89 -5.71 -15.88
N ASN A 163 -10.33 -4.56 -15.52
CA ASN A 163 -10.07 -3.45 -16.43
C ASN A 163 -8.79 -2.73 -15.98
N LYS A 164 -7.84 -2.54 -16.91
CA LYS A 164 -6.56 -1.85 -16.69
C LYS A 164 -6.53 -0.43 -17.24
N ASP A 165 -7.49 -0.07 -18.09
CA ASP A 165 -7.41 1.13 -18.93
C ASP A 165 -7.56 2.44 -18.13
N ASP A 166 -8.20 2.37 -16.96
CA ASP A 166 -8.41 3.50 -16.06
C ASP A 166 -7.38 3.56 -14.92
N MET A 167 -6.40 2.65 -14.89
CA MET A 167 -5.43 2.54 -13.80
C MET A 167 -4.22 3.44 -14.04
N VAL A 168 -3.98 4.34 -13.10
CA VAL A 168 -2.78 5.18 -13.05
C VAL A 168 -1.80 4.56 -12.07
N TYR A 169 -0.60 4.26 -12.55
CA TYR A 169 0.47 3.64 -11.77
C TYR A 169 1.50 4.67 -11.31
N THR A 170 2.13 4.39 -10.18
CA THR A 170 3.31 5.14 -9.72
C THR A 170 4.49 4.78 -10.61
N GLU A 171 5.06 5.79 -11.26
CA GLU A 171 6.28 5.65 -12.05
C GLU A 171 7.49 5.54 -11.13
N LEU A 172 8.33 4.53 -11.36
CA LEU A 172 9.59 4.35 -10.66
C LEU A 172 10.76 4.64 -11.60
N LYS A 173 11.69 5.46 -11.12
CA LYS A 173 12.90 5.83 -11.86
C LYS A 173 14.14 5.39 -11.10
N HIS A 174 14.99 4.62 -11.77
CA HIS A 174 16.31 4.30 -11.25
C HIS A 174 17.20 5.55 -11.29
N LEU A 175 17.88 5.84 -10.19
CA LEU A 175 18.89 6.89 -10.16
C LEU A 175 20.26 6.28 -10.44
N ASP A 176 21.00 6.87 -11.38
CA ASP A 176 22.34 6.40 -11.75
C ASP A 176 23.32 6.42 -10.55
N GLN A 177 23.06 7.26 -9.55
CA GLN A 177 23.86 7.41 -8.35
C GLN A 177 22.97 7.67 -7.14
N VAL A 178 23.36 7.11 -5.99
CA VAL A 178 22.77 7.43 -4.70
C VAL A 178 23.27 8.81 -4.25
N PRO A 179 22.39 9.77 -3.90
CA PRO A 179 22.79 11.10 -3.42
C PRO A 179 23.27 11.05 -1.96
N SER A 180 24.37 10.30 -1.75
CA SER A 180 24.96 9.98 -0.43
C SER A 180 25.52 11.19 0.32
N ASP A 181 25.73 12.32 -0.36
CA ASP A 181 26.13 13.58 0.24
C ASP A 181 24.99 14.26 1.02
N VAL A 182 23.74 13.87 0.74
CA VAL A 182 22.53 14.43 1.36
C VAL A 182 21.78 13.37 2.18
N LEU A 183 21.91 12.09 1.84
CA LEU A 183 21.21 10.99 2.52
C LEU A 183 22.09 10.28 3.55
N ASP A 184 21.55 10.05 4.75
CA ASP A 184 22.21 9.27 5.80
C ASP A 184 22.17 7.77 5.47
N LEU A 185 23.26 7.25 4.90
CA LEU A 185 23.41 5.83 4.58
C LEU A 185 24.03 5.00 5.71
N SER A 186 24.28 5.58 6.89
CA SER A 186 24.99 4.90 7.98
C SER A 186 24.26 3.68 8.56
N LYS A 187 22.97 3.55 8.24
CA LYS A 187 22.11 2.42 8.65
C LYS A 187 22.22 1.21 7.74
N PHE A 188 22.86 1.34 6.57
CA PHE A 188 23.07 0.24 5.65
C PHE A 188 24.39 -0.47 5.97
N ASP A 189 24.37 -1.80 5.91
CA ASP A 189 25.54 -2.62 6.18
C ASP A 189 26.60 -2.46 5.07
N ASN A 190 26.15 -2.18 3.84
CA ASN A 190 27.00 -1.95 2.69
C ASN A 190 26.55 -0.73 1.87
N PRO A 191 26.85 0.49 2.32
CA PRO A 191 26.42 1.73 1.65
C PRO A 191 26.89 1.84 0.19
N ALA A 192 28.02 1.22 -0.16
CA ALA A 192 28.60 1.29 -1.50
C ALA A 192 27.84 0.45 -2.54
N GLU A 193 27.03 -0.51 -2.10
CA GLU A 193 26.20 -1.36 -2.95
C GLU A 193 24.71 -1.00 -2.87
N THR A 194 24.40 0.12 -2.22
CA THR A 194 23.02 0.62 -2.20
C THR A 194 22.59 1.15 -3.56
N VAL A 195 21.30 1.04 -3.81
CA VAL A 195 20.65 1.46 -5.05
C VAL A 195 19.54 2.45 -4.68
N ALA A 196 19.27 3.40 -5.57
CA ALA A 196 18.23 4.40 -5.39
C ALA A 196 17.13 4.29 -6.46
N LEU A 197 15.87 4.31 -5.99
CA LEU A 197 14.68 4.47 -6.82
C LEU A 197 13.95 5.75 -6.40
N GLU A 198 13.52 6.52 -7.39
CA GLU A 198 12.73 7.75 -7.21
C GLU A 198 11.29 7.50 -7.67
N SER A 199 10.33 8.00 -6.90
CA SER A 199 8.92 8.06 -7.25
C SER A 199 8.30 9.38 -6.79
N LYS A 200 6.97 9.54 -6.96
CA LYS A 200 6.24 10.68 -6.39
C LYS A 200 6.31 10.73 -4.86
N ASP A 201 6.57 9.59 -4.21
CA ASP A 201 6.54 9.42 -2.76
C ASP A 201 7.93 9.63 -2.12
N GLY A 202 8.97 9.86 -2.93
CA GLY A 202 10.32 10.18 -2.47
C GLY A 202 11.40 9.28 -3.08
N ILE A 203 12.53 9.17 -2.37
CA ILE A 203 13.67 8.36 -2.78
C ILE A 203 13.76 7.13 -1.86
N LEU A 204 13.59 5.94 -2.44
CA LEU A 204 13.87 4.68 -1.78
C LEU A 204 15.34 4.30 -2.00
N ILE A 205 16.10 4.21 -0.91
CA ILE A 205 17.42 3.58 -0.92
C ILE A 205 17.27 2.14 -0.44
N TYR A 206 17.90 1.20 -1.13
CA TYR A 206 17.85 -0.21 -0.74
C TYR A 206 19.15 -0.95 -1.03
N TYR A 207 19.34 -2.07 -0.33
CA TYR A 207 20.41 -3.03 -0.50
C TYR A 207 19.81 -4.44 -0.48
N ILE A 208 20.00 -5.20 -1.56
CA ILE A 208 19.54 -6.59 -1.69
C ILE A 208 20.78 -7.49 -1.86
N PRO A 209 21.28 -8.09 -0.78
CA PRO A 209 22.41 -9.02 -0.83
C PRO A 209 22.04 -10.31 -1.57
N THR A 210 22.63 -10.53 -2.75
CA THR A 210 22.35 -11.73 -3.58
C THR A 210 22.80 -13.06 -2.95
N ASN A 211 23.65 -13.01 -1.92
CA ASN A 211 24.15 -14.16 -1.18
C ASN A 211 23.34 -14.48 0.09
N ASP A 212 22.55 -13.54 0.61
CA ASP A 212 21.81 -13.70 1.86
C ASP A 212 20.60 -12.75 1.93
N LEU A 213 19.52 -13.10 1.24
CA LEU A 213 18.31 -12.29 1.17
C LEU A 213 17.60 -12.08 2.51
N ALA A 214 18.02 -12.72 3.60
CA ALA A 214 17.49 -12.40 4.93
C ALA A 214 17.97 -11.02 5.44
N HIS A 215 19.01 -10.44 4.82
CA HIS A 215 19.61 -9.15 5.19
C HIS A 215 19.27 -8.02 4.23
N ILE A 216 18.10 -8.09 3.58
CA ILE A 216 17.61 -6.97 2.76
C ILE A 216 17.41 -5.74 3.66
N GLN A 217 17.86 -4.59 3.18
CA GLN A 217 17.70 -3.30 3.85
C GLN A 217 17.07 -2.29 2.89
N PHE A 218 16.17 -1.46 3.37
CA PHE A 218 15.61 -0.34 2.62
C PHE A 218 15.20 0.81 3.53
N GLN A 219 15.19 2.02 2.99
CA GLN A 219 14.73 3.22 3.68
C GLN A 219 14.20 4.23 2.65
N ILE A 220 13.04 4.81 2.93
CA ILE A 220 12.51 5.94 2.17
C ILE A 220 12.99 7.28 2.76
N TYR A 221 13.30 8.22 1.87
CA TYR A 221 13.60 9.59 2.19
C TYR A 221 12.55 10.46 1.50
N GLU A 222 11.71 11.08 2.31
CA GLU A 222 10.68 12.02 1.86
C GLU A 222 11.34 13.23 1.16
N PRO A 223 10.67 13.82 0.15
CA PRO A 223 11.19 14.95 -0.62
C PRO A 223 11.40 16.25 0.17
#